data_AF-A0A915Z279-F1
#
_entry.id   AF-A0A915Z279-F1
#
_cell.length_a   1.000
_cell.length_b   1.000
_cell.length_c   1.000
_cell.angle_alpha   90.00
_cell.angle_beta   90.00
_cell.angle_gamma   90.00
#
_symmetry.space_group_name_H-M   'P 1'
#
loop_
_entity.id
_entity.type
_entity.pdbx_description
1 polymer ?
#
loop_
_entity_poly.entity_id
_entity_poly.type
_entity_poly.pdbx_seq_one_letter_code
_entity_poly.pdbx_strand_id
1 'polypeptide(L)'
;MLENIISEWIRCINEYYEINRDGDYKFKVSNVDDQLKDDMIEFVEANKTLVQEQANTSIIQYHPQANTAIIQSHSQAYYTSRRLTEILVQENSECFECVIKI
;
A
#
# COMPACT_ATOMS: atom_id res chain seq x y z
N MET A 1 10.29 26.30 2.15
CA MET A 1 8.87 26.74 2.21
C MET A 1 7.94 25.53 2.07
N LEU A 2 8.00 24.78 0.97
CA LEU A 2 7.19 23.57 0.78
C LEU A 2 7.44 22.49 1.84
N GLU A 3 8.70 22.19 2.17
CA GLU A 3 9.06 21.21 3.21
C GLU A 3 8.47 21.54 4.59
N ASN A 4 8.38 22.84 4.94
CA ASN A 4 7.78 23.28 6.18
C ASN A 4 6.26 23.03 6.19
N ILE A 5 5.60 23.29 5.05
CA ILE A 5 4.16 23.03 4.90
C ILE A 5 3.87 21.53 5.02
N ILE A 6 4.66 20.69 4.33
CA ILE A 6 4.53 19.23 4.40
C ILE A 6 4.79 18.73 5.82
N SER A 7 5.81 19.26 6.50
CA SER A 7 6.15 18.85 7.87
C SER A 7 5.04 19.19 8.86
N GLU A 8 4.45 20.38 8.75
CA GLU A 8 3.33 20.79 9.61
C GLU A 8 2.07 19.96 9.34
N TRP A 9 1.79 19.64 8.08
CA TRP A 9 0.69 18.74 7.70
C TRP A 9 0.86 17.34 8.30
N ILE A 10 2.06 16.76 8.17
CA ILE A 10 2.39 15.44 8.77
C ILE A 10 2.26 15.50 10.30
N ARG A 11 2.77 16.55 10.93
CA ARG A 11 2.68 16.74 12.39
C ARG A 11 1.22 16.77 12.85
N CYS A 12 0.38 17.56 12.18
CA CYS A 12 -1.04 17.70 12.48
C CYS A 12 -1.77 16.35 12.40
N ILE A 13 -1.54 15.58 11.34
CA ILE A 13 -2.16 14.27 11.16
C ILE A 13 -1.70 13.26 12.23
N ASN A 14 -0.41 13.22 12.52
CA ASN A 14 0.13 12.31 13.53
C ASN A 14 -0.46 12.60 14.90
N GLU A 15 -0.49 13.87 15.30
CA GLU A 15 -1.05 14.32 16.57
C GLU A 15 -2.54 13.96 16.66
N TYR A 16 -3.29 14.11 15.56
CA TYR A 16 -4.69 13.70 15.51
C TYR A 16 -4.89 12.20 15.76
N TYR A 17 -4.12 11.34 15.10
CA TYR A 17 -4.21 9.89 15.30
C TYR A 17 -3.67 9.43 16.66
N GLU A 18 -2.70 10.13 17.23
CA GLU A 18 -2.22 9.84 18.59
C GLU A 18 -3.28 10.12 19.65
N ILE A 19 -3.94 11.28 19.56
CA ILE A 19 -4.95 11.68 20.55
C ILE A 19 -6.25 10.87 20.38
N ASN A 20 -6.60 10.48 19.15
CA ASN A 20 -7.80 9.68 18.83
C ASN A 20 -7.49 8.18 18.62
N ARG A 21 -6.44 7.66 19.25
CA ARG A 21 -5.96 6.27 19.09
C ARG A 21 -7.02 5.23 19.48
N ASP A 22 -7.90 5.56 20.41
CA ASP A 22 -9.01 4.72 20.85
C ASP A 22 -10.11 4.53 19.78
N GLY A 23 -9.98 5.22 18.63
CA GLY A 23 -10.95 5.20 17.54
C GLY A 23 -12.18 6.07 17.81
N ASP A 24 -12.22 6.74 18.96
CA ASP A 24 -13.26 7.69 19.32
C ASP A 24 -12.78 9.10 18.95
N TYR A 25 -12.96 9.43 17.66
CA TYR A 25 -12.47 10.63 16.97
C TYR A 25 -13.10 11.95 17.46
N LYS A 26 -13.04 12.22 18.77
CA LYS A 26 -13.67 13.36 19.45
C LYS A 26 -12.71 14.53 19.64
N PHE A 27 -11.41 14.27 19.63
CA PHE A 27 -10.41 15.26 19.99
C PHE A 27 -9.84 15.94 18.74
N LYS A 28 -9.66 17.26 18.84
CA LYS A 28 -9.09 18.09 17.78
C LYS A 28 -7.69 18.51 18.18
N VAL A 29 -6.79 18.57 17.20
CA VAL A 29 -5.44 19.11 17.38
C VAL A 29 -5.54 20.61 17.66
N SER A 30 -4.83 21.08 18.69
CA SER A 30 -4.75 22.49 19.07
C SER A 30 -3.53 23.19 18.44
N ASN A 31 -3.55 24.53 18.37
CA ASN A 31 -2.44 25.33 17.83
C ASN A 31 -2.05 24.98 16.38
N VAL A 32 -3.07 24.72 15.56
CA VAL A 32 -2.94 24.47 14.12
C VAL A 32 -3.78 25.50 13.39
N ASP A 33 -3.29 25.95 12.23
CA ASP A 33 -4.02 26.84 11.34
C ASP A 33 -5.38 26.25 10.95
N ASP A 34 -6.41 27.09 10.86
CA ASP A 34 -7.78 26.63 10.60
C ASP A 34 -7.89 25.88 9.26
N GLN A 35 -7.13 26.27 8.24
CA GLN A 35 -7.12 25.56 6.96
C GLN A 35 -6.50 24.17 7.08
N LEU A 36 -5.36 24.04 7.77
CA LEU A 36 -4.71 22.75 7.97
C LEU A 36 -5.57 21.78 8.79
N LYS A 37 -6.39 22.33 9.69
CA LYS A 37 -7.35 21.57 10.48
C LYS A 37 -8.53 21.08 9.64
N ASP A 38 -9.06 21.92 8.76
CA ASP A 38 -10.12 21.51 7.83
C ASP A 38 -9.61 20.44 6.84
N ASP A 39 -8.43 20.65 6.26
CA ASP A 39 -7.78 19.69 5.37
C ASP A 39 -7.52 18.34 6.06
N MET A 40 -7.09 18.37 7.32
CA MET A 40 -6.90 17.16 8.13
C MET A 40 -8.21 16.42 8.37
N ILE A 41 -9.30 17.13 8.68
CA ILE A 41 -10.61 16.52 8.91
C ILE A 41 -11.12 15.85 7.63
N GLU A 42 -11.02 16.54 6.48
CA GLU A 42 -11.39 16.00 5.18
C GLU A 42 -10.59 14.72 4.86
N PHE A 43 -9.27 14.75 5.08
CA PHE A 43 -8.40 13.58 4.89
C PHE A 43 -8.83 12.39 5.76
N VAL A 44 -9.13 12.63 7.04
CA VAL A 44 -9.55 11.57 7.98
C VAL A 44 -10.90 10.96 7.57
N GLU A 45 -11.86 11.79 7.13
CA GLU A 45 -13.17 11.31 6.65
C GLU A 45 -13.04 10.49 5.36
N ALA A 46 -12.24 10.96 4.40
CA ALA A 46 -11.93 10.23 3.19
C ALA A 46 -11.25 8.89 3.49
N ASN A 47 -10.29 8.87 4.43
CA ASN A 47 -9.59 7.65 4.84
C ASN A 47 -10.53 6.64 5.52
N LYS A 48 -11.44 7.09 6.39
CA LYS A 48 -12.48 6.22 6.98
C LYS A 48 -13.36 5.58 5.91
N THR A 49 -13.78 6.37 4.93
CA THR A 49 -14.60 5.91 3.80
C THR A 49 -13.85 4.88 2.96
N LEU A 50 -12.56 5.12 2.68
CA LEU A 50 -11.69 4.20 1.96
C LEU A 50 -11.53 2.87 2.69
N VAL A 51 -11.27 2.89 4.01
CA VAL A 51 -11.17 1.67 4.83
C VAL A 51 -12.48 0.88 4.79
N GLN A 52 -13.62 1.56 4.83
CA GLN A 52 -14.94 0.92 4.72
C GLN A 52 -15.17 0.29 3.33
N GLU A 53 -14.78 0.97 2.25
CA GLU A 53 -14.89 0.45 0.89
C GLU A 53 -13.96 -0.75 0.67
N GLN A 54 -12.74 -0.70 1.19
CA GLN A 54 -11.81 -1.83 1.15
C GLN A 54 -12.32 -3.04 1.94
N ALA A 55 -12.92 -2.82 3.12
CA ALA A 55 -13.57 -3.88 3.89
C ALA A 55 -14.76 -4.48 3.15
N ASN A 56 -15.61 -3.64 2.54
CA ASN A 56 -16.75 -4.09 1.73
C ASN A 56 -16.31 -4.86 0.49
N THR A 57 -15.26 -4.40 -0.19
CA THR A 57 -14.66 -5.08 -1.35
C THR A 57 -14.06 -6.41 -0.93
N SER A 58 -13.36 -6.46 0.21
CA SER A 58 -12.85 -7.70 0.78
C SER A 58 -14.00 -8.67 1.09
N ILE A 59 -15.09 -8.21 1.70
CA ILE A 59 -16.30 -9.00 1.97
C ILE A 59 -16.94 -9.54 0.67
N ILE A 60 -16.98 -8.72 -0.40
CA ILE A 60 -17.44 -9.15 -1.73
C ILE A 60 -16.47 -10.19 -2.35
N GLN A 61 -15.17 -10.06 -2.10
CA GLN A 61 -14.13 -11.00 -2.53
C GLN A 61 -14.22 -12.37 -1.82
N TYR A 62 -14.79 -12.43 -0.61
CA TYR A 62 -15.08 -13.68 0.10
C TYR A 62 -16.30 -14.44 -0.45
N HIS A 63 -16.99 -13.95 -1.48
CA HIS A 63 -18.03 -14.71 -2.16
C HIS A 63 -17.38 -15.82 -3.05
N PRO A 64 -17.69 -17.12 -2.87
CA PRO A 64 -16.78 -18.22 -3.26
C PRO A 64 -16.56 -18.42 -4.78
N GLN A 65 -17.44 -17.89 -5.63
CA GLN A 65 -17.42 -18.22 -7.06
C GLN A 65 -16.35 -17.47 -7.87
N ALA A 66 -15.93 -16.27 -7.46
CA ALA A 66 -14.90 -15.50 -8.17
C ALA A 66 -13.48 -15.79 -7.67
N ASN A 67 -13.35 -16.29 -6.44
CA ASN A 67 -12.06 -16.43 -5.76
C ASN A 67 -11.21 -17.59 -6.30
N THR A 68 -11.81 -18.73 -6.69
CA THR A 68 -11.06 -19.85 -7.28
C THR A 68 -10.34 -19.44 -8.56
N ALA A 69 -11.00 -18.64 -9.41
CA ALA A 69 -10.41 -18.19 -10.67
C ALA A 69 -9.28 -17.16 -10.48
N ILE A 70 -9.41 -16.25 -9.50
CA ILE A 70 -8.41 -15.21 -9.23
C ILE A 70 -7.18 -15.77 -8.49
N ILE A 71 -7.36 -16.61 -7.47
CA ILE A 71 -6.22 -17.26 -6.79
C ILE A 71 -5.47 -18.19 -7.76
N GLN A 72 -6.20 -18.89 -8.64
CA GLN A 72 -5.60 -19.73 -9.67
C GLN A 72 -4.81 -18.91 -10.70
N SER A 73 -5.29 -17.74 -11.12
CA SER A 73 -4.56 -16.89 -12.06
C SER A 73 -3.29 -16.28 -11.45
N HIS A 74 -3.36 -15.80 -10.19
CA HIS A 74 -2.20 -15.25 -9.49
C HIS A 74 -1.13 -16.32 -9.19
N SER A 75 -1.54 -17.52 -8.77
CA SER A 75 -0.59 -18.63 -8.56
C SER A 75 0.06 -19.07 -9.87
N GLN A 76 -0.69 -19.12 -10.97
CA GLN A 76 -0.14 -19.47 -12.28
C GLN A 76 0.85 -18.41 -12.81
N ALA A 77 0.54 -17.13 -12.65
CA ALA A 77 1.42 -16.03 -13.06
C ALA A 77 2.71 -16.02 -12.23
N TYR A 78 2.61 -16.18 -10.91
CA TYR A 78 3.77 -16.28 -10.02
C TYR A 78 4.64 -17.49 -10.36
N TYR A 79 4.04 -18.67 -10.55
CA TYR A 79 4.76 -19.89 -10.89
C TYR A 79 5.47 -19.78 -12.24
N THR A 80 4.80 -19.19 -13.24
CA THR A 80 5.37 -19.00 -14.59
C THR A 80 6.50 -17.97 -14.57
N SER A 81 6.32 -16.84 -13.89
CA SER A 81 7.35 -15.81 -13.73
C SER A 81 8.58 -16.38 -13.02
N ARG A 82 8.38 -17.15 -11.93
CA ARG A 82 9.48 -17.80 -11.21
C ARG A 82 10.25 -18.80 -12.07
N ARG A 83 9.56 -19.68 -12.81
CA ARG A 83 10.24 -20.63 -13.73
C ARG A 83 11.03 -19.93 -14.82
N LEU A 84 10.52 -18.83 -15.39
CA LEU A 84 11.25 -18.05 -16.39
C LEU A 84 12.52 -17.42 -15.81
N THR A 85 12.44 -16.87 -14.60
CA THR A 85 13.62 -16.33 -13.91
C THR A 85 14.64 -17.42 -13.60
N GLU A 86 14.20 -18.59 -13.13
CA GLU A 86 15.09 -19.72 -12.87
C GLU A 86 15.83 -20.20 -14.14
N ILE A 87 15.15 -20.25 -15.29
CA ILE A 87 15.76 -20.58 -16.60
C ILE A 87 16.79 -19.52 -17.01
N LEU A 88 16.46 -18.23 -16.92
CA LEU A 88 17.37 -17.14 -17.29
C LEU A 88 18.61 -17.09 -16.40
N VAL A 89 18.45 -17.37 -15.10
CA VAL A 89 19.56 -17.45 -14.15
C VAL A 89 20.46 -18.65 -14.47
N GLN A 90 19.86 -19.78 -14.87
CA GLN A 90 20.61 -20.97 -15.25
C GLN A 90 21.38 -20.78 -16.58
N GLU A 91 20.76 -20.21 -17.61
CA GLU A 91 21.42 -19.87 -18.89
C GLU A 91 22.59 -18.88 -18.70
N ASN A 92 22.44 -17.88 -17.82
CA ASN A 92 23.52 -16.96 -17.47
C ASN A 92 24.67 -17.60 -16.68
N SER A 93 24.42 -18.74 -16.02
CA SER A 93 25.44 -19.50 -15.28
C SER A 93 26.17 -20.53 -16.15
N GLU A 94 25.53 -21.01 -17.23
CA GLU A 94 26.09 -22.02 -18.14
C GLU A 94 26.80 -21.38 -19.37
N CYS A 95 26.57 -20.09 -19.66
CA CYS A 95 27.22 -19.37 -20.76
C CYS A 95 28.54 -18.66 -20.34
N PHE A 96 29.50 -19.40 -19.77
CA PHE A 96 30.88 -18.89 -19.54
C PHE A 96 31.98 -19.92 -19.84
N GLU A 97 31.72 -20.93 -20.69
CA GLU A 97 32.76 -21.81 -21.24
C GLU A 97 32.91 -21.64 -22.75
N CYS A 98 33.51 -20.51 -23.15
CA CYS A 98 34.16 -20.39 -24.46
C CYS A 98 35.39 -19.47 -24.35
N VAL A 99 36.36 -19.84 -23.51
CA VAL A 99 37.72 -19.30 -23.60
C VAL A 99 38.42 -20.02 -24.76
N ILE A 100 38.50 -19.38 -25.93
CA ILE A 100 39.44 -19.79 -26.97
C ILE A 100 40.84 -19.40 -26.50
N LYS A 101 41.67 -20.41 -26.19
CA LYS A 101 43.13 -20.23 -26.07
C LYS A 101 43.71 -20.09 -27.47
N ILE A 102 44.45 -19.01 -27.71
CA ILE A 102 45.30 -18.79 -28.89
C ILE A 102 46.44 -19.80 -28.88
#